data_AF-A0A4P9WGU4-F1
#
_entry.id   AF-A0A4P9WGU4-F1
#
_cell.length_a   1.000
_cell.length_b   1.000
_cell.length_c   1.000
_cell.angle_alpha   90.00
_cell.angle_beta   90.00
_cell.angle_gamma   90.00
#
_symmetry.space_group_name_H-M   'P 1'
#
loop_
_entity.id
_entity.type
_entity.pdbx_description
1 polymer ?
#
loop_
_entity_poly.entity_id
_entity_poly.type
_entity_poly.pdbx_seq_one_letter_code
_entity_poly.pdbx_strand_id
1 'polypeptide(L)'
;LRVLRVSQLDAELLDQELSTMLKDQFLQIFALFSPTVKERFEPEFTAILQYVMYHFSIYATGASYGLQLQNLRYRNESRHGGKREASTIDAPLTRSQKLAHAILHVFGRWSWLRVNRYATTHEWSEHPENNWRNRIWRYLQKAETAYKAISVVNFLVFLYDGRYRSPLDRLLRMRLVYTRRETARAVSFEFMNRQLVWHAFTVNCP
;
A
#
# COMPACT_ATOMS: atom_id res chain seq x y z
N LEU A 1 -12.00 -5.31 -18.16
CA LEU A 1 -10.53 -5.27 -18.39
C LEU A 1 -9.84 -5.67 -17.09
N ARG A 2 -8.93 -6.65 -17.12
CA ARG A 2 -8.08 -6.99 -15.98
C ARG A 2 -6.82 -6.11 -16.05
N VAL A 3 -6.38 -5.59 -14.91
CA VAL A 3 -5.17 -4.77 -14.81
C VAL A 3 -3.94 -5.67 -14.77
N LEU A 4 -2.85 -5.26 -15.44
CA LEU A 4 -1.56 -5.96 -15.39
C LEU A 4 -1.04 -6.03 -13.96
N ARG A 5 -0.69 -7.23 -13.49
CA ARG A 5 -0.19 -7.45 -12.13
C ARG A 5 1.13 -6.72 -11.89
N VAL A 6 2.00 -6.69 -12.90
CA VAL A 6 3.27 -5.98 -12.86
C VAL A 6 3.06 -4.49 -12.61
N SER A 7 2.15 -3.84 -13.34
CA SER A 7 1.83 -2.42 -13.11
C SER A 7 1.27 -2.14 -11.71
N GLN A 8 0.53 -3.08 -11.11
CA GLN A 8 0.04 -2.94 -9.74
C GLN A 8 1.18 -3.04 -8.71
N LEU A 9 2.11 -3.96 -8.91
CA LEU A 9 3.28 -4.14 -8.04
C LEU A 9 4.27 -2.99 -8.19
N ASP A 10 4.50 -2.52 -9.40
CA ASP A 10 5.38 -1.40 -9.71
C ASP A 10 4.86 -0.09 -9.10
N ALA A 11 3.55 0.17 -9.21
CA ALA A 11 2.92 1.30 -8.51
C ALA A 11 3.16 1.26 -6.99
N GLU A 12 3.08 0.07 -6.39
CA GLU A 12 3.29 -0.09 -4.95
C GLU A 12 4.75 0.13 -4.56
N LEU A 13 5.69 -0.37 -5.36
CA LEU A 13 7.12 -0.15 -5.13
C LEU A 13 7.47 1.35 -5.23
N LEU A 14 6.96 2.03 -6.26
CA LEU A 14 7.12 3.48 -6.42
C LEU A 14 6.58 4.27 -5.23
N ASP A 15 5.40 3.91 -4.71
CA ASP A 15 4.82 4.56 -3.54
C ASP A 15 5.69 4.33 -2.28
N GLN A 16 6.26 3.14 -2.11
CA GLN A 16 7.16 2.83 -0.99
C GLN A 16 8.44 3.66 -1.06
N GLU A 17 9.07 3.72 -2.23
CA GLU A 17 10.28 4.50 -2.47
C GLU A 17 10.02 5.99 -2.21
N LEU A 18 8.95 6.54 -2.80
CA LEU A 18 8.59 7.95 -2.62
C LEU A 18 8.34 8.27 -1.15
N SER A 19 7.62 7.40 -0.43
CA SER A 19 7.38 7.60 1.00
C SER A 19 8.68 7.58 1.83
N THR A 20 9.65 6.76 1.43
CA THR A 20 10.95 6.64 2.11
C THR A 20 11.80 7.88 1.85
N MET A 21 11.92 8.29 0.59
CA MET A 21 12.66 9.51 0.23
C MET A 21 12.08 10.76 0.91
N LEU A 22 10.75 10.88 0.94
CA LEU A 22 10.09 12.03 1.54
C LEU A 22 10.25 12.03 3.06
N LYS A 23 10.20 10.85 3.71
CA LYS A 23 10.52 10.69 5.13
C LYS A 23 11.96 11.11 5.42
N ASP A 24 12.93 10.66 4.63
CA ASP A 24 14.34 10.94 4.87
C ASP A 24 14.64 12.43 4.74
N GLN A 25 14.14 13.09 3.69
CA GLN A 25 14.26 14.54 3.53
C GLN A 25 13.59 15.29 4.68
N PHE A 26 12.39 14.87 5.09
CA PHE A 26 11.67 15.48 6.21
C PHE A 26 12.47 15.35 7.51
N LEU A 27 13.01 14.16 7.81
CA LEU A 27 13.80 13.91 9.01
C LEU A 27 15.17 14.61 9.00
N GLN A 28 15.73 14.90 7.82
CA GLN A 28 16.95 15.69 7.69
C GLN A 28 16.74 17.15 8.14
N ILE A 29 15.57 17.74 7.87
CA ILE A 29 15.25 19.11 8.32
C ILE A 29 15.33 19.22 9.86
N PHE A 30 14.88 18.16 10.57
CA PHE A 30 14.90 18.12 12.04
C PHE A 30 16.24 17.65 12.62
N ALA A 31 17.20 17.22 11.80
CA ALA A 31 18.50 16.74 12.28
C ALA A 31 19.30 17.84 13.02
N LEU A 32 19.03 19.11 12.70
CA LEU A 32 19.68 20.27 13.32
C LEU A 32 19.14 20.65 14.71
N PHE A 33 17.94 20.18 15.08
CA PHE A 33 17.25 20.69 16.29
C PHE A 33 17.59 19.89 17.56
N SER A 34 17.83 18.59 17.45
CA SER A 34 18.47 17.71 18.46
C SER A 34 18.24 16.22 18.13
N PRO A 35 19.27 15.36 18.27
CA PRO A 35 19.15 13.92 17.95
C PRO A 35 18.12 13.19 18.85
N THR A 36 17.98 13.61 20.11
CA THR A 36 17.08 13.01 21.09
C THR A 36 15.61 13.24 20.78
N VAL A 37 15.26 14.41 20.22
CA VAL A 37 13.89 14.72 19.80
C VAL A 37 13.53 13.96 18.52
N LYS A 38 14.50 13.81 17.60
CA LYS A 38 14.33 13.04 16.37
C LYS A 38 13.93 11.58 16.65
N GLU A 39 14.65 10.87 17.52
CA GLU A 39 14.37 9.44 17.79
C GLU A 39 13.04 9.22 18.51
N ARG A 40 12.66 10.14 19.41
CA ARG A 40 11.42 10.06 20.17
C ARG A 40 10.19 10.29 19.30
N PHE A 41 10.26 11.25 18.37
CA PHE A 41 9.13 11.69 17.53
C PHE A 41 9.15 11.13 16.11
N GLU A 42 10.17 10.35 15.73
CA GLU A 42 10.26 9.70 14.41
C GLU A 42 8.96 8.97 13.99
N PRO A 43 8.32 8.12 14.83
CA PRO A 43 7.11 7.42 14.41
C PRO A 43 5.91 8.35 14.26
N GLU A 44 5.81 9.41 15.08
CA GLU A 44 4.76 10.42 14.99
C GLU A 44 4.90 11.23 13.70
N PHE A 45 6.11 11.72 13.38
CA PHE A 45 6.38 12.44 12.14
C PHE A 45 6.11 11.56 10.92
N THR A 46 6.52 10.29 10.96
CA THR A 46 6.27 9.35 9.86
C THR A 46 4.77 9.10 9.67
N ALA A 47 3.99 8.99 10.75
CA ALA A 47 2.54 8.81 10.66
C ALA A 47 1.83 10.06 10.12
N ILE A 48 2.25 11.26 10.55
CA ILE A 48 1.74 12.53 10.03
C ILE A 48 2.04 12.63 8.53
N LEU A 49 3.28 12.32 8.12
CA LEU A 49 3.69 12.31 6.72
C LEU A 49 2.80 11.39 5.88
N GLN A 50 2.61 10.14 6.34
CA GLN A 50 1.77 9.16 5.65
C GLN A 50 0.31 9.62 5.59
N TYR A 51 -0.20 10.22 6.65
CA TYR A 51 -1.55 10.79 6.67
C TYR A 51 -1.70 11.93 5.66
N VAL A 52 -0.74 12.85 5.60
CA VAL A 52 -0.73 13.99 4.66
C VAL A 52 -0.67 13.48 3.23
N MET A 53 0.26 12.55 2.93
CA MET A 53 0.35 11.92 1.61
C MET A 53 -0.95 11.22 1.22
N TYR A 54 -1.53 10.46 2.14
CA TYR A 54 -2.81 9.79 1.92
C TYR A 54 -3.93 10.78 1.63
N HIS A 55 -4.01 11.86 2.42
CA HIS A 55 -5.02 12.89 2.30
C HIS A 55 -4.90 13.57 0.94
N PHE A 56 -3.73 14.11 0.58
CA PHE A 56 -3.56 14.79 -0.71
C PHE A 56 -3.72 13.86 -1.91
N SER A 57 -3.27 12.60 -1.82
CA SER A 57 -3.31 11.68 -2.96
C SER A 57 -4.70 11.06 -3.12
N ILE A 58 -5.18 10.27 -2.15
CA ILE A 58 -6.40 9.46 -2.29
C ILE A 58 -7.68 10.29 -2.09
N TYR A 59 -7.65 11.33 -1.26
CA TYR A 59 -8.83 12.19 -1.10
C TYR A 59 -9.10 12.99 -2.37
N ALA A 60 -8.06 13.64 -2.93
CA ALA A 60 -8.19 14.50 -4.12
C ALA A 60 -8.38 13.71 -5.41
N THR A 61 -7.60 12.66 -5.64
CA THR A 61 -7.57 11.97 -6.94
C THR A 61 -8.15 10.56 -6.93
N GLY A 62 -8.31 9.94 -5.75
CA GLY A 62 -8.78 8.55 -5.64
C GLY A 62 -7.74 7.50 -6.04
N ALA A 63 -6.48 7.89 -6.21
CA ALA A 63 -5.35 7.03 -6.50
C ALA A 63 -4.12 7.54 -5.73
N SER A 64 -3.19 6.65 -5.37
CA SER A 64 -1.87 7.05 -4.88
C SER A 64 -0.98 7.53 -6.05
N TYR A 65 0.15 8.16 -5.76
CA TYR A 65 1.03 8.71 -6.80
C TYR A 65 1.58 7.63 -7.74
N GLY A 66 2.06 6.50 -7.21
CA GLY A 66 2.51 5.36 -8.01
C GLY A 66 1.39 4.78 -8.87
N LEU A 67 0.16 4.77 -8.36
CA LEU A 67 -1.01 4.35 -9.14
C LEU A 67 -1.34 5.33 -10.26
N GLN A 68 -1.26 6.64 -10.02
CA GLN A 68 -1.46 7.64 -11.07
C GLN A 68 -0.44 7.48 -12.20
N LEU A 69 0.83 7.24 -11.88
CA LEU A 69 1.90 6.98 -12.87
C LEU A 69 1.62 5.73 -13.71
N GLN A 70 1.07 4.68 -13.09
CA GLN A 70 0.66 3.45 -13.78
C GLN A 70 -0.74 3.55 -14.42
N ASN A 71 -1.33 4.75 -14.41
CA ASN A 71 -2.70 5.05 -14.85
C ASN A 71 -3.78 4.14 -14.24
N LEU A 72 -3.62 3.84 -12.95
CA LEU A 72 -4.51 3.05 -12.12
C LEU A 72 -5.25 3.94 -11.12
N ARG A 73 -6.45 3.51 -10.75
CA ARG A 73 -7.29 4.14 -9.73
C ARG A 73 -8.05 3.11 -8.92
N TYR A 74 -8.37 3.46 -7.69
CA TYR A 74 -9.25 2.62 -6.88
C TYR A 74 -10.70 2.75 -7.36
N ARG A 75 -11.41 1.62 -7.36
CA ARG A 75 -12.83 1.51 -7.63
C ARG A 75 -13.50 0.65 -6.56
N ASN A 76 -14.69 1.05 -6.10
CA ASN A 76 -15.45 0.28 -5.12
C ASN A 76 -16.24 -0.85 -5.81
N GLU A 77 -15.92 -2.10 -5.52
CA GLU A 77 -16.62 -3.25 -6.13
C GLU A 77 -18.00 -3.48 -5.48
N SER A 78 -18.21 -3.07 -4.22
CA SER A 78 -19.44 -3.34 -3.46
C SER A 78 -20.68 -2.60 -3.99
N ARG A 79 -20.51 -1.48 -4.69
CA ARG A 79 -21.61 -0.76 -5.35
C ARG A 79 -21.80 -1.17 -6.82
N HIS A 80 -20.99 -2.09 -7.32
CA HIS A 80 -21.01 -2.55 -8.72
C HIS A 80 -21.50 -4.01 -8.87
N GLY A 81 -21.92 -4.65 -7.75
CA GLY A 81 -22.52 -5.98 -7.75
C GLY A 81 -23.97 -5.98 -8.25
N GLY A 82 -24.16 -5.83 -9.55
CA GLY A 82 -25.44 -5.95 -10.25
C GLY A 82 -25.25 -6.03 -11.76
N LYS A 83 -26.27 -6.47 -12.52
CA LYS A 83 -26.32 -6.70 -14.00
C LYS A 83 -25.95 -5.49 -14.90
N ARG A 84 -25.22 -4.50 -14.40
CA ARG A 84 -24.78 -3.28 -15.10
C ARG A 84 -23.26 -3.22 -15.22
N GLU A 85 -22.65 -4.30 -15.70
CA GLU A 85 -21.22 -4.32 -16.11
C GLU A 85 -20.92 -3.37 -17.29
N ALA A 86 -21.95 -2.80 -17.93
CA ALA A 86 -21.84 -2.01 -19.15
C ALA A 86 -21.77 -0.48 -18.98
N SER A 87 -22.04 0.12 -17.82
CA SER A 87 -22.17 1.59 -17.72
C SER A 87 -20.98 2.26 -17.05
N THR A 88 -20.06 2.74 -17.90
CA THR A 88 -19.49 4.11 -18.02
C THR A 88 -19.40 5.11 -16.84
N ILE A 89 -19.98 4.87 -15.68
CA ILE A 89 -19.92 5.79 -14.55
C ILE A 89 -19.02 5.20 -13.48
N ASP A 90 -17.83 5.76 -13.52
CA ASP A 90 -16.67 5.49 -12.69
C ASP A 90 -16.94 5.90 -11.23
N ALA A 91 -17.79 5.14 -10.53
CA ALA A 91 -18.28 5.46 -9.20
C ALA A 91 -17.11 5.70 -8.22
N PRO A 92 -16.95 6.92 -7.68
CA PRO A 92 -15.84 7.24 -6.79
C PRO A 92 -15.96 6.45 -5.48
N LEU A 93 -14.81 6.17 -4.85
CA LEU A 93 -14.77 5.49 -3.54
C LEU A 93 -15.65 6.23 -2.53
N THR A 94 -16.37 5.46 -1.71
CA THR A 94 -17.21 6.04 -0.65
C THR A 94 -16.31 6.75 0.37
N ARG A 95 -16.70 7.94 0.85
CA ARG A 95 -15.90 8.74 1.80
C ARG A 95 -15.52 7.93 3.05
N SER A 96 -16.41 7.07 3.54
CA SER A 96 -16.16 6.16 4.65
C SER A 96 -15.14 5.07 4.34
N GLN A 97 -15.12 4.51 3.11
CA GLN A 97 -14.09 3.55 2.69
C GLN A 97 -12.72 4.21 2.53
N LYS A 98 -12.69 5.43 1.97
CA LYS A 98 -11.44 6.21 1.90
C LYS A 98 -10.91 6.51 3.29
N LEU A 99 -11.76 6.95 4.21
CA LEU A 99 -11.38 7.27 5.58
C LEU A 99 -10.96 6.00 6.34
N ALA A 100 -11.73 4.92 6.24
CA ALA A 100 -11.42 3.64 6.87
C ALA A 100 -10.09 3.07 6.38
N HIS A 101 -9.81 3.14 5.07
CA HIS A 101 -8.53 2.71 4.54
C HIS A 101 -7.38 3.59 5.05
N ALA A 102 -7.57 4.92 5.07
CA ALA A 102 -6.59 5.86 5.63
C ALA A 102 -6.27 5.52 7.08
N ILE A 103 -7.31 5.40 7.88
CA ILE A 103 -7.22 5.17 9.32
C ILE A 103 -6.58 3.82 9.55
N LEU A 104 -7.07 2.77 8.92
CA LEU A 104 -6.63 1.42 9.20
C LEU A 104 -5.20 1.16 8.69
N HIS A 105 -4.78 1.82 7.60
CA HIS A 105 -3.41 1.75 7.12
C HIS A 105 -2.43 2.59 7.99
N VAL A 106 -2.79 3.83 8.31
CA VAL A 106 -1.92 4.76 9.05
C VAL A 106 -1.93 4.45 10.55
N PHE A 107 -3.11 4.37 11.18
CA PHE A 107 -3.22 4.00 12.60
C PHE A 107 -2.85 2.54 12.83
N GLY A 108 -3.13 1.62 11.92
CA GLY A 108 -2.71 0.22 12.07
C GLY A 108 -1.20 0.12 12.17
N ARG A 109 -0.46 0.76 11.25
CA ARG A 109 1.00 0.76 11.27
C ARG A 109 1.57 1.53 12.46
N TRP A 110 1.03 2.71 12.77
CA TRP A 110 1.50 3.53 13.89
C TRP A 110 1.24 2.87 15.25
N SER A 111 0.03 2.35 15.49
CA SER A 111 -0.31 1.68 16.75
C SER A 111 0.55 0.44 16.97
N TRP A 112 0.81 -0.34 15.91
CA TRP A 112 1.71 -1.48 15.98
C TRP A 112 3.13 -1.07 16.38
N LEU A 113 3.70 -0.06 15.72
CA LEU A 113 5.03 0.48 16.03
C LEU A 113 5.11 1.03 17.45
N ARG A 114 4.09 1.75 17.91
CA ARG A 114 4.04 2.36 19.25
C ARG A 114 3.94 1.29 20.34
N VAL A 115 3.07 0.31 20.15
CA VAL A 115 2.87 -0.81 21.09
C VAL A 115 4.11 -1.71 21.12
N ASN A 116 4.71 -2.01 19.96
CA ASN A 116 5.92 -2.82 19.93
C ASN A 116 7.09 -2.11 20.61
N ARG A 117 7.33 -0.82 20.31
CA ARG A 117 8.36 -0.02 21.02
C ARG A 117 8.10 0.04 22.52
N TYR A 118 6.85 0.22 22.96
CA TYR A 118 6.48 0.27 24.37
C TYR A 118 6.68 -1.08 25.08
N ALA A 119 6.40 -2.18 24.39
CA ALA A 119 6.57 -3.53 24.92
C ALA A 119 8.04 -3.95 25.00
N THR A 120 8.88 -3.55 24.04
CA THR A 120 10.33 -3.78 24.08
C THR A 120 11.01 -2.94 25.17
N THR A 121 10.64 -1.67 25.33
CA THR A 121 11.28 -0.81 26.36
C THR A 121 10.91 -1.18 27.79
N HIS A 122 9.82 -1.91 28.00
CA HIS A 122 9.40 -2.41 29.31
C HIS A 122 9.71 -3.89 29.52
N GLU A 123 10.50 -4.52 28.64
CA GLU A 123 10.97 -5.91 28.78
C GLU A 123 9.83 -6.89 29.10
N TRP A 124 8.68 -6.75 28.44
CA TRP A 124 7.47 -7.53 28.72
C TRP A 124 7.64 -9.05 28.59
N SER A 125 8.72 -9.48 27.94
CA SER A 125 9.18 -10.86 27.80
C SER A 125 9.78 -11.48 29.06
N GLU A 126 10.31 -10.69 30.00
CA GLU A 126 11.05 -11.23 31.17
C GLU A 126 10.24 -11.28 32.48
N HIS A 127 9.02 -10.71 32.48
CA HIS A 127 8.20 -10.71 33.70
C HIS A 127 7.46 -12.04 33.96
N PRO A 128 7.38 -12.48 35.24
CA PRO A 128 6.77 -13.76 35.62
C PRO A 128 5.30 -13.89 35.19
N GLU A 129 4.92 -15.12 34.89
CA GLU A 129 3.86 -15.54 33.95
C GLU A 129 2.42 -15.10 34.28
N ASN A 130 2.16 -14.49 35.44
CA ASN A 130 0.80 -14.22 35.94
C ASN A 130 0.25 -12.80 35.61
N ASN A 131 1.07 -11.91 35.05
CA ASN A 131 0.62 -10.54 34.74
C ASN A 131 -0.02 -10.41 33.34
N TRP A 132 -1.11 -9.63 33.25
CA TRP A 132 -1.85 -9.35 32.02
C TRP A 132 -0.98 -8.81 30.86
N ARG A 133 0.14 -8.15 31.18
CA ARG A 133 1.12 -7.62 30.21
C ARG A 133 1.77 -8.73 29.36
N ASN A 134 2.15 -9.86 29.97
CA ASN A 134 2.72 -11.00 29.25
C ASN A 134 1.67 -11.67 28.33
N ARG A 135 0.39 -11.70 28.76
CA ARG A 135 -0.70 -12.15 27.88
C ARG A 135 -0.82 -11.24 26.66
N ILE A 136 -0.80 -9.92 26.83
CA ILE A 136 -0.84 -8.96 25.71
C ILE A 136 0.36 -9.15 24.79
N TRP A 137 1.57 -9.28 25.34
CA TRP A 137 2.77 -9.53 24.55
C TRP A 137 2.65 -10.80 23.68
N ARG A 138 2.18 -11.91 24.27
CA ARG A 138 1.93 -13.14 23.50
C ARG A 138 0.86 -12.99 22.44
N TYR A 139 -0.21 -12.25 22.71
CA TYR A 139 -1.23 -11.96 21.71
C TYR A 139 -0.71 -11.06 20.59
N LEU A 140 0.10 -10.06 20.91
CA LEU A 140 0.75 -9.20 19.94
C LEU A 140 1.66 -10.03 19.03
N GLN A 141 2.50 -10.89 19.60
CA GLN A 141 3.41 -11.74 18.82
C GLN A 141 2.65 -12.72 17.91
N LYS A 142 1.60 -13.36 18.44
CA LYS A 142 0.72 -14.24 17.65
C LYS A 142 -0.01 -13.48 16.54
N ALA A 143 -0.50 -12.27 16.82
CA ALA A 143 -1.13 -11.43 15.82
C ALA A 143 -0.14 -11.00 14.73
N GLU A 144 1.12 -10.76 15.08
CA GLU A 144 2.17 -10.49 14.08
C GLU A 144 2.38 -11.68 13.15
N THR A 145 2.55 -12.87 13.71
CA THR A 145 2.74 -14.10 12.93
C THR A 145 1.50 -14.38 12.07
N ALA A 146 0.31 -14.21 12.63
CA ALA A 146 -0.94 -14.39 11.90
C ALA A 146 -1.06 -13.38 10.74
N TYR A 147 -0.72 -12.11 10.96
CA TYR A 147 -0.74 -11.09 9.91
C TYR A 147 0.23 -11.41 8.78
N LYS A 148 1.46 -11.86 9.11
CA LYS A 148 2.45 -12.32 8.11
C LYS A 148 1.95 -13.55 7.33
N ALA A 149 1.31 -14.51 7.99
CA ALA A 149 0.73 -15.66 7.31
C ALA A 149 -0.42 -15.25 6.36
N ILE A 150 -1.31 -14.37 6.84
CA ILE A 150 -2.43 -13.82 6.04
C ILE A 150 -1.91 -13.03 4.84
N SER A 151 -0.83 -12.25 5.00
CA SER A 151 -0.26 -11.48 3.90
C SER A 151 0.35 -12.38 2.83
N VAL A 152 1.05 -13.44 3.20
CA VAL A 152 1.60 -14.43 2.26
C VAL A 152 0.48 -15.14 1.51
N VAL A 153 -0.56 -15.60 2.22
CA VAL A 153 -1.73 -16.22 1.57
C VAL A 153 -2.41 -15.22 0.63
N ASN A 154 -2.57 -13.96 1.04
CA ASN A 154 -3.14 -12.93 0.18
C ASN A 154 -2.29 -12.70 -1.07
N PHE A 155 -0.96 -12.67 -0.94
CA PHE A 155 -0.02 -12.52 -2.05
C PHE A 155 -0.10 -13.71 -3.02
N LEU A 156 -0.18 -14.95 -2.54
CA LEU A 156 -0.36 -16.13 -3.40
C LEU A 156 -1.68 -16.07 -4.18
N VAL A 157 -2.78 -15.71 -3.49
CA VAL A 157 -4.07 -15.52 -4.15
C VAL A 157 -4.03 -14.36 -5.15
N PHE A 158 -3.29 -13.29 -4.84
CA PHE A 158 -3.06 -12.18 -5.76
C PHE A 158 -2.29 -12.62 -7.02
N LEU A 159 -1.27 -13.46 -6.88
CA LEU A 159 -0.57 -14.02 -8.04
C LEU A 159 -1.49 -14.89 -8.91
N TYR A 160 -2.50 -15.54 -8.33
CA TYR A 160 -3.45 -16.35 -9.09
C TYR A 160 -4.58 -15.52 -9.75
N ASP A 161 -5.27 -14.64 -9.01
CA ASP A 161 -6.45 -13.90 -9.50
C ASP A 161 -6.12 -12.45 -9.95
N GLY A 162 -5.12 -11.81 -9.36
CA GLY A 162 -4.65 -10.46 -9.75
C GLY A 162 -5.58 -9.31 -9.38
N ARG A 163 -6.54 -9.52 -8.46
CA ARG A 163 -7.59 -8.54 -8.12
C ARG A 163 -7.27 -7.63 -6.92
N TYR A 164 -6.71 -8.20 -5.85
CA TYR A 164 -6.51 -7.50 -4.57
C TYR A 164 -5.07 -7.69 -4.09
N ARG A 165 -4.29 -6.60 -4.04
CA ARG A 165 -2.87 -6.62 -3.62
C ARG A 165 -2.70 -6.75 -2.11
N SER A 166 -3.56 -6.10 -1.32
CA SER A 166 -3.51 -6.13 0.15
C SER A 166 -4.70 -6.87 0.75
N PRO A 167 -4.54 -7.56 1.90
CA PRO A 167 -5.67 -8.09 2.66
C PRO A 167 -6.65 -6.98 3.08
N LEU A 168 -6.16 -5.74 3.25
CA LEU A 168 -7.00 -4.58 3.56
C LEU A 168 -7.87 -4.19 2.35
N ASP A 169 -7.31 -4.24 1.14
CA ASP A 169 -8.06 -3.99 -0.10
C ASP A 169 -9.16 -5.04 -0.29
N ARG A 170 -8.89 -6.30 0.09
CA ARG A 170 -9.86 -7.38 0.05
C ARG A 170 -10.98 -7.18 1.07
N LEU A 171 -10.65 -6.77 2.30
CA LEU A 171 -11.63 -6.47 3.35
C LEU A 171 -12.55 -5.31 2.92
N LEU A 172 -11.97 -4.25 2.36
CA LEU A 172 -12.69 -3.05 1.93
C LEU A 172 -13.31 -3.17 0.53
N ARG A 173 -13.07 -4.30 -0.16
CA ARG A 173 -13.52 -4.60 -1.53
C ARG A 173 -13.16 -3.49 -2.52
N MET A 174 -11.95 -2.94 -2.39
CA MET A 174 -11.41 -1.92 -3.29
C MET A 174 -10.61 -2.61 -4.40
N ARG A 175 -10.99 -2.38 -5.65
CA ARG A 175 -10.33 -2.97 -6.81
C ARG A 175 -9.62 -1.90 -7.63
N LEU A 176 -8.43 -2.24 -8.13
CA LEU A 176 -7.66 -1.40 -9.04
C LEU A 176 -8.19 -1.53 -10.47
N VAL A 177 -8.42 -0.39 -11.13
CA VAL A 177 -8.89 -0.32 -12.51
C VAL A 177 -8.12 0.78 -13.25
N TYR A 178 -7.89 0.62 -14.55
CA TYR A 178 -7.30 1.67 -15.39
C TYR A 178 -8.17 2.92 -15.42
N THR A 179 -7.58 4.09 -15.20
CA THR A 179 -8.27 5.39 -15.28
C THR A 179 -8.66 5.74 -16.71
N ARG A 180 -7.81 5.39 -17.69
CA ARG A 180 -8.14 5.52 -19.13
C ARG A 180 -7.94 4.19 -19.82
N ARG A 181 -8.99 3.62 -20.40
CA ARG A 181 -8.94 2.31 -21.09
C ARG A 181 -7.98 2.31 -22.28
N GLU A 182 -7.77 3.45 -22.93
CA GLU A 182 -6.87 3.60 -24.07
C GLU A 182 -5.40 3.35 -23.72
N THR A 183 -4.97 3.74 -22.53
CA THR A 183 -3.58 3.53 -22.09
C THR A 183 -3.21 2.07 -21.83
N ALA A 184 -4.19 1.21 -21.47
CA ALA A 184 -3.95 -0.23 -21.37
C ALA A 184 -3.51 -0.82 -22.72
N ARG A 185 -4.03 -0.24 -23.81
CA ARG A 185 -3.61 -0.55 -25.18
C ARG A 185 -2.21 0.01 -25.48
N ALA A 186 -1.94 1.26 -25.07
CA ALA A 186 -0.65 1.92 -25.29
C ALA A 186 0.53 1.17 -24.63
N VAL A 187 0.39 0.76 -23.36
CA VAL A 187 1.42 -0.04 -22.65
C VAL A 187 1.70 -1.35 -23.38
N SER A 188 0.68 -2.01 -23.92
CA SER A 188 0.85 -3.24 -24.69
C SER A 188 1.68 -3.01 -25.98
N PHE A 189 1.54 -1.84 -26.62
CA PHE A 189 2.32 -1.49 -27.80
C PHE A 189 3.78 -1.15 -27.48
N GLU A 190 4.06 -0.51 -26.34
CA GLU A 190 5.45 -0.22 -25.97
C GLU A 190 6.26 -1.50 -25.74
N PHE A 191 5.69 -2.48 -25.02
CA PHE A 191 6.36 -3.77 -24.83
C PHE A 191 6.56 -4.51 -26.16
N MET A 192 5.54 -4.50 -27.03
CA MET A 192 5.65 -5.10 -28.37
C MET A 192 6.72 -4.43 -29.22
N ASN A 193 6.78 -3.09 -29.19
CA ASN A 193 7.78 -2.32 -29.93
C ASN A 193 9.19 -2.56 -29.40
N ARG A 194 9.40 -2.62 -28.08
CA ARG A 194 10.70 -2.98 -27.50
C ARG A 194 11.12 -4.38 -27.94
N GLN A 195 10.23 -5.37 -27.91
CA GLN A 195 10.53 -6.73 -28.38
C GLN A 195 10.87 -6.77 -29.87
N LEU A 196 10.12 -6.05 -30.72
CA LEU A 196 10.41 -5.93 -32.16
C LEU A 196 11.80 -5.33 -32.40
N VAL A 197 12.17 -4.27 -31.66
CA VAL A 197 13.48 -3.64 -31.76
C VAL A 197 14.59 -4.61 -31.32
N TRP A 198 14.40 -5.33 -30.21
CA TRP A 198 15.37 -6.34 -29.75
C TRP A 198 15.49 -7.50 -30.72
N HIS A 199 14.39 -7.98 -31.30
CA HIS A 199 14.41 -8.99 -32.36
C HIS A 199 15.12 -8.48 -33.62
N ALA A 200 14.90 -7.22 -34.02
CA ALA A 200 15.58 -6.61 -35.15
C ALA A 200 17.10 -6.50 -34.90
N PHE A 201 17.54 -6.19 -33.68
CA PHE A 201 18.96 -6.14 -33.33
C PHE A 201 19.61 -7.52 -33.22
N THR A 202 18.90 -8.54 -32.75
CA THR A 202 19.46 -9.88 -32.55
C THR A 202 19.47 -10.73 -33.82
N VAL A 203 18.54 -10.51 -34.75
CA VAL A 203 18.46 -11.25 -36.02
C VAL A 203 19.33 -10.63 -37.12
N ASN A 204 19.59 -9.31 -37.07
CA ASN A 204 20.43 -8.62 -38.06
C ASN A 204 21.89 -8.42 -37.61
N CYS A 205 22.36 -9.11 -36.57
CA CYS A 205 23.78 -9.13 -36.22
C CYS A 205 24.47 -10.27 -37.02
N PRO A 206 25.40 -9.99 -37.94
CA PRO A 206 26.16 -11.00 -38.68
C PRO A 206 27.12 -11.81 -37.80
#